data_AF-A0A852URN2-F1
#
_entry.id   AF-A0A852URN2-F1
#
_cell.length_a   1.000
_cell.length_b   1.000
_cell.length_c   1.000
_cell.angle_alpha   90.00
_cell.angle_beta   90.00
_cell.angle_gamma   90.00
#
_symmetry.space_group_name_H-M   'P 1'
#
loop_
_entity.id
_entity.type
_entity.pdbx_description
1 polymer ?
#
loop_
_entity_poly.entity_id
_entity_poly.type
_entity_poly.pdbx_seq_one_letter_code
_entity_poly.pdbx_strand_id
1 'polypeptide(L)'
;MLVLAAAIGGVVVFTGDDDPVAARPAVTTVPREEPTGRPRATEEPEPDPKPTSEPESSSGGGQQAENEEIFLTTVRQRPALKQTDSATLLRLGRSMCKALDDGRSLTDVATGNSDRYGLETSAFVTGAAIVALCPRHRNLVPG
;
A
#
# COMPACT_ATOMS: atom_id res chain seq x y z
N MET A 1 10.20 36.09 -41.45
CA MET A 1 9.16 37.13 -41.57
C MET A 1 7.88 36.60 -40.92
N LEU A 2 7.28 37.41 -40.05
CA LEU A 2 6.03 37.27 -39.26
C LEU A 2 5.94 36.09 -38.26
N VAL A 3 5.88 36.20 -36.93
CA VAL A 3 5.29 37.14 -35.91
C VAL A 3 3.89 36.71 -35.42
N LEU A 4 3.85 36.30 -34.12
CA LEU A 4 2.76 36.32 -33.10
C LEU A 4 1.41 35.64 -33.43
N ALA A 5 0.54 35.23 -32.49
CA ALA A 5 0.49 34.93 -31.06
C ALA A 5 -0.99 34.59 -30.77
N ALA A 6 -1.29 33.69 -29.83
CA ALA A 6 -2.56 33.72 -29.09
C ALA A 6 -2.42 32.90 -27.80
N ALA A 7 -2.09 33.61 -26.72
CA ALA A 7 -2.35 33.16 -25.36
C ALA A 7 -3.84 33.37 -25.06
N ILE A 8 -4.51 32.36 -24.51
CA ILE A 8 -5.76 32.56 -23.77
C ILE A 8 -5.57 31.86 -22.43
N GLY A 9 -5.36 32.68 -21.41
CA GLY A 9 -5.33 32.26 -20.02
C GLY A 9 -6.74 31.96 -19.52
N GLY A 10 -6.84 30.94 -18.69
CA GLY A 10 -7.97 30.70 -17.81
C GLY A 10 -7.47 30.63 -16.38
N VAL A 11 -7.49 31.77 -15.69
CA VAL A 11 -7.33 31.81 -14.22
C VAL A 11 -8.68 31.44 -13.63
N VAL A 12 -8.77 30.28 -12.97
CA VAL A 12 -9.92 29.99 -12.12
C VAL A 12 -9.61 30.56 -10.75
N VAL A 13 -10.37 31.59 -10.39
CA VAL A 13 -10.31 32.31 -9.13
C VAL A 13 -10.89 31.44 -8.02
N PHE A 14 -10.12 31.23 -6.95
CA PHE A 14 -10.61 30.74 -5.66
C PHE A 14 -11.31 31.90 -4.92
N THR A 15 -12.59 31.73 -4.58
CA THR A 15 -13.29 32.59 -3.60
C THR A 15 -14.26 31.75 -2.77
N GLY A 16 -14.15 31.89 -1.44
CA GLY A 16 -14.94 31.24 -0.39
C GLY A 16 -14.02 30.92 0.80
N ASP A 17 -13.55 31.91 1.58
CA ASP A 17 -14.22 32.56 2.73
C ASP A 17 -14.83 31.50 3.67
N ASP A 18 -14.09 31.04 4.68
CA ASP A 18 -13.94 31.63 6.03
C ASP A 18 -14.97 31.06 7.01
N ASP A 19 -14.55 30.06 7.79
CA ASP A 19 -15.13 29.78 9.09
C ASP A 19 -13.99 29.60 10.11
N PRO A 20 -13.55 30.68 10.78
CA PRO A 20 -12.65 30.57 11.91
C PRO A 20 -13.47 30.19 13.15
N VAL A 21 -13.62 28.90 13.41
CA VAL A 21 -14.11 28.44 14.73
C VAL A 21 -13.00 28.65 15.75
N ALA A 22 -13.05 29.82 16.37
CA ALA A 22 -12.27 30.15 17.55
C ALA A 22 -12.77 29.36 18.78
N ALA A 23 -11.79 28.74 19.43
CA ALA A 23 -11.65 28.56 20.89
C ALA A 23 -12.76 27.85 21.69
N ARG A 24 -12.38 26.71 22.28
CA ARG A 24 -12.60 26.48 23.72
C ARG A 24 -11.38 25.81 24.35
N PRO A 25 -10.77 26.37 25.40
CA PRO A 25 -9.86 25.65 26.28
C PRO A 25 -10.66 24.98 27.41
N ALA A 26 -10.32 23.74 27.75
CA ALA A 26 -10.52 23.21 29.10
C ALA A 26 -9.60 22.01 29.33
N VAL A 27 -8.63 22.24 30.20
CA VAL A 27 -7.72 21.28 30.81
C VAL A 27 -8.53 20.27 31.63
N THR A 28 -8.28 18.98 31.43
CA THR A 28 -8.56 17.96 32.45
C THR A 28 -7.31 17.12 32.64
N THR A 29 -6.44 17.59 33.53
CA THR A 29 -5.44 16.77 34.21
C THR A 29 -6.16 15.80 35.14
N VAL A 30 -6.09 14.51 34.84
CA VAL A 30 -6.53 13.45 35.78
C VAL A 30 -5.29 12.92 36.54
N PRO A 31 -5.37 12.72 37.86
CA PRO A 31 -4.23 12.43 38.72
C PRO A 31 -3.49 11.13 38.38
N ARG A 32 -2.16 11.20 38.43
CA ARG A 32 -1.26 10.06 38.63
C ARG A 32 -1.53 9.48 40.01
N GLU A 33 -2.27 8.38 40.06
CA GLU A 33 -2.24 7.48 41.21
C GLU A 33 -1.09 6.50 41.01
N GLU A 34 -0.12 6.61 41.90
CA GLU A 34 0.98 5.68 42.09
C GLU A 34 0.66 4.89 43.37
N PRO A 35 0.30 3.60 43.30
CA PRO A 35 0.31 2.75 44.47
C PRO A 35 1.70 2.16 44.66
N THR A 36 2.35 2.69 45.69
CA THR A 36 3.53 2.16 46.34
C THR A 36 3.25 0.74 46.89
N GLY A 37 4.02 -0.25 46.43
CA GLY A 37 4.66 -1.23 47.31
C GLY A 37 4.05 -2.63 47.53
N ARG A 38 4.83 -3.64 47.07
CA ARG A 38 5.31 -4.84 47.81
C ARG A 38 4.31 -6.03 47.99
N PRO A 39 4.73 -7.32 48.08
CA PRO A 39 6.07 -7.93 48.05
C PRO A 39 6.35 -8.86 46.84
N ARG A 40 7.65 -9.05 46.62
CA ARG A 40 8.28 -10.11 45.85
C ARG A 40 7.97 -11.48 46.47
N ALA A 41 7.18 -12.31 45.79
CA ALA A 41 7.19 -13.74 46.01
C ALA A 41 8.42 -14.31 45.30
N THR A 42 9.30 -14.93 46.06
CA THR A 42 10.35 -15.80 45.53
C THR A 42 9.66 -17.10 45.13
N GLU A 43 9.37 -17.25 43.84
CA GLU A 43 9.25 -18.57 43.23
C GLU A 43 10.57 -18.88 42.54
N GLU A 44 11.13 -20.00 42.96
CA GLU A 44 12.31 -20.67 42.45
C GLU A 44 12.05 -21.07 40.99
N PRO A 45 12.83 -20.60 40.00
CA PRO A 45 12.67 -21.06 38.63
C PRO A 45 13.12 -22.52 38.54
N GLU A 46 12.17 -23.39 38.23
CA GLU A 46 12.41 -24.74 37.76
C GLU A 46 13.42 -24.74 36.59
N PRO A 47 14.25 -25.79 36.47
CA PRO A 47 15.34 -25.83 35.50
C PRO A 47 14.83 -25.66 34.06
N ASP A 48 15.47 -24.74 33.34
CA ASP A 48 15.26 -24.44 31.92
C ASP A 48 14.96 -25.70 31.09
N PRO A 49 13.80 -25.78 30.41
CA PRO A 49 13.65 -26.70 29.30
C PRO A 49 14.64 -26.25 28.22
N LYS A 50 15.70 -27.04 28.07
CA LYS A 50 16.65 -27.07 26.96
C LYS A 50 15.99 -26.53 25.67
N PRO A 51 16.52 -25.48 25.01
CA PRO A 51 15.92 -24.93 23.81
C PRO A 51 15.90 -26.04 22.76
N THR A 52 14.70 -26.63 22.62
CA THR A 52 14.37 -27.43 21.45
C THR A 52 14.33 -26.41 20.34
N SER A 53 15.28 -26.51 19.41
CA SER A 53 15.21 -25.81 18.14
C SER A 53 13.92 -26.27 17.45
N GLU A 54 12.81 -25.60 17.74
CA GLU A 54 11.65 -25.63 16.87
C GLU A 54 12.13 -25.16 15.50
N PRO A 55 11.94 -25.95 14.43
CA PRO A 55 12.09 -25.40 13.10
C PRO A 55 11.05 -24.29 13.00
N GLU A 56 11.51 -23.05 12.89
CA GLU A 56 10.67 -21.92 12.54
C GLU A 56 9.85 -22.31 11.32
N SER A 57 8.57 -22.62 11.56
CA SER A 57 7.58 -22.76 10.50
C SER A 57 7.45 -21.38 9.87
N SER A 58 8.28 -21.14 8.86
CA SER A 58 8.18 -20.04 7.92
C SER A 58 6.95 -20.26 7.02
N SER A 59 5.76 -20.31 7.62
CA SER A 59 4.47 -20.54 6.93
C SER A 59 4.03 -19.36 6.05
N GLY A 60 4.74 -18.23 6.07
CA GLY A 60 4.44 -17.09 5.19
C GLY A 60 4.95 -17.24 3.75
N GLY A 61 5.99 -18.06 3.53
CA GLY A 61 6.64 -18.17 2.22
C GLY A 61 5.79 -18.87 1.16
N GLY A 62 5.01 -19.88 1.56
CA GLY A 62 4.18 -20.66 0.63
C GLY A 62 3.05 -19.82 0.00
N GLN A 63 2.32 -19.08 0.82
CA GLN A 63 1.20 -18.25 0.35
C GLN A 63 1.69 -17.09 -0.54
N GLN A 64 2.85 -16.51 -0.19
CA GLN A 64 3.44 -15.46 -1.00
C GLN A 64 3.85 -15.98 -2.39
N ALA A 65 4.52 -17.14 -2.45
CA ALA A 65 4.92 -17.74 -3.71
C ALA A 65 3.71 -18.07 -4.61
N GLU A 66 2.64 -18.61 -4.03
CA GLU A 66 1.38 -18.89 -4.75
C GLU A 66 0.75 -17.62 -5.32
N ASN A 67 0.67 -16.55 -4.52
CA ASN A 67 0.14 -15.26 -4.96
C ASN A 67 0.98 -14.64 -6.10
N GLU A 68 2.29 -14.79 -6.04
CA GLU A 68 3.20 -14.34 -7.10
C GLU A 68 3.00 -15.12 -8.40
N GLU A 69 2.76 -16.43 -8.31
CA GLU A 69 2.45 -17.27 -9.46
C GLU A 69 1.09 -16.91 -10.08
N ILE A 70 0.06 -16.67 -9.27
CA ILE A 70 -1.26 -16.21 -9.73
C ILE A 70 -1.14 -14.89 -10.48
N PHE A 71 -0.37 -13.94 -9.92
CA PHE A 71 -0.10 -12.67 -10.58
C PHE A 71 0.57 -12.89 -11.94
N LEU A 72 1.67 -13.65 -11.99
CA LEU A 72 2.44 -13.89 -13.21
C LEU A 72 1.61 -14.60 -14.28
N THR A 73 0.81 -15.59 -13.90
CA THR A 73 -0.07 -16.32 -14.82
C THR A 73 -1.13 -15.39 -15.41
N THR A 74 -1.74 -14.55 -14.57
CA THR A 74 -2.76 -13.58 -14.98
C THR A 74 -2.20 -12.54 -15.95
N VAL A 75 -1.10 -11.87 -15.61
CA VAL A 75 -0.56 -10.78 -16.45
C VAL A 75 -0.02 -11.27 -17.80
N ARG A 76 0.43 -12.52 -17.88
CA ARG A 76 0.90 -13.15 -19.14
C ARG A 76 -0.22 -13.46 -20.14
N GLN A 77 -1.48 -13.36 -19.74
CA GLN A 77 -2.60 -13.40 -20.69
C GLN A 77 -2.53 -12.23 -21.67
N ARG A 78 -1.88 -11.11 -21.29
CA ARG A 78 -1.68 -9.96 -22.18
C ARG A 78 -0.49 -10.18 -23.12
N PRO A 79 -0.67 -10.07 -24.45
CA PRO A 79 0.41 -10.26 -25.43
C PRO A 79 1.64 -9.38 -25.17
N ALA A 80 1.42 -8.13 -24.74
CA ALA A 80 2.48 -7.16 -24.46
C ALA A 80 3.41 -7.56 -23.30
N LEU A 81 3.02 -8.52 -22.46
CA LEU A 81 3.75 -8.89 -21.24
C LEU A 81 4.30 -10.32 -21.28
N LYS A 82 4.00 -11.09 -22.32
CA LYS A 82 4.43 -12.51 -22.45
C LYS A 82 5.95 -12.67 -22.45
N GLN A 83 6.66 -11.73 -23.06
CA GLN A 83 8.11 -11.75 -23.19
C GLN A 83 8.84 -11.03 -22.04
N THR A 84 8.10 -10.41 -21.12
CA THR A 84 8.68 -9.74 -19.96
C THR A 84 9.08 -10.77 -18.92
N ASP A 85 10.28 -10.63 -18.36
CA ASP A 85 10.78 -11.53 -17.33
C ASP A 85 9.92 -11.47 -16.05
N SER A 86 9.83 -12.60 -15.34
CA SER A 86 9.02 -12.71 -14.11
C SER A 86 9.41 -11.68 -13.06
N ALA A 87 10.71 -11.41 -12.89
CA ALA A 87 11.20 -10.52 -11.85
C ALA A 87 10.78 -9.06 -12.12
N THR A 88 10.79 -8.64 -13.37
CA THR A 88 10.31 -7.32 -13.80
C THR A 88 8.80 -7.20 -13.62
N LEU A 89 8.03 -8.23 -13.98
CA LEU A 89 6.59 -8.22 -13.76
C LEU A 89 6.25 -8.13 -12.26
N LEU A 90 6.90 -8.93 -11.42
CA LEU A 90 6.68 -8.91 -9.97
C LEU A 90 7.06 -7.57 -9.35
N ARG A 91 8.19 -7.00 -9.76
CA ARG A 91 8.63 -5.66 -9.33
C ARG A 91 7.63 -4.59 -9.75
N LEU A 92 7.07 -4.68 -10.96
CA LEU A 92 6.03 -3.78 -11.44
C LEU A 92 4.77 -3.90 -10.55
N GLY A 93 4.25 -5.10 -10.35
CA GLY A 93 3.05 -5.33 -9.52
C GLY A 93 3.25 -4.86 -8.07
N ARG A 94 4.39 -5.19 -7.45
CA ARG A 94 4.72 -4.71 -6.09
C ARG A 94 4.85 -3.19 -6.02
N SER A 95 5.39 -2.54 -7.06
CA SER A 95 5.48 -1.08 -7.10
C SER A 95 4.12 -0.40 -7.18
N MET A 96 3.14 -1.02 -7.86
CA MET A 96 1.75 -0.56 -7.89
C MET A 96 1.10 -0.69 -6.51
N CYS A 97 1.28 -1.83 -5.84
CA CYS A 97 0.83 -2.02 -4.47
C CYS A 97 1.42 -0.96 -3.53
N LYS A 98 2.72 -0.73 -3.61
CA LYS A 98 3.39 0.31 -2.83
C LYS A 98 2.83 1.70 -3.11
N ALA A 99 2.54 2.03 -4.36
CA ALA A 99 1.95 3.32 -4.72
C ALA A 99 0.57 3.53 -4.06
N LEU A 100 -0.25 2.48 -3.98
CA LEU A 100 -1.53 2.50 -3.28
C LEU A 100 -1.34 2.62 -1.76
N ASP A 101 -0.37 1.89 -1.20
CA ASP A 101 0.00 1.99 0.22
C ASP A 101 0.47 3.40 0.58
N ASP A 102 1.17 4.08 -0.34
CA ASP A 102 1.63 5.46 -0.21
C ASP A 102 0.49 6.48 -0.45
N GLY A 103 -0.75 6.03 -0.67
CA GLY A 103 -1.96 6.87 -0.77
C GLY A 103 -2.30 7.38 -2.16
N ARG A 104 -1.65 6.88 -3.23
CA ARG A 104 -2.02 7.26 -4.60
C ARG A 104 -3.37 6.65 -5.00
N SER A 105 -4.12 7.36 -5.85
CA SER A 105 -5.41 6.88 -6.33
C SER A 105 -5.23 5.67 -7.27
N LEU A 106 -6.24 4.79 -7.33
CA LEU A 106 -6.23 3.66 -8.25
C LEU A 106 -6.04 4.10 -9.70
N THR A 107 -6.70 5.19 -10.10
CA THR A 107 -6.61 5.74 -11.46
C THR A 107 -5.20 6.20 -11.78
N ASP A 108 -4.51 6.88 -10.84
CA ASP A 108 -3.13 7.34 -11.06
C ASP A 108 -2.16 6.16 -11.19
N VAL A 109 -2.34 5.13 -10.36
CA VAL A 109 -1.52 3.91 -10.43
C VAL A 109 -1.76 3.14 -11.72
N ALA A 110 -3.02 3.01 -12.14
CA ALA A 110 -3.42 2.32 -13.36
C ALA A 110 -2.97 3.04 -14.64
N THR A 111 -2.92 4.37 -14.62
CA THR A 111 -2.46 5.18 -15.76
C THR A 111 -0.95 5.38 -15.78
N GLY A 112 -0.24 5.22 -14.65
CA GLY A 112 1.19 5.52 -14.53
C GLY A 112 2.14 4.75 -15.45
N ASN A 113 1.68 3.71 -16.15
CA ASN A 113 2.46 2.96 -17.14
C ASN A 113 1.81 2.93 -18.54
N SER A 114 0.79 3.76 -18.78
CA SER A 114 0.03 3.74 -20.03
C SER A 114 0.87 4.02 -21.26
N ASP A 115 1.90 4.87 -21.15
CA ASP A 115 2.77 5.22 -22.28
C ASP A 115 3.58 4.02 -22.77
N ARG A 116 3.87 3.06 -21.88
CA ARG A 116 4.69 1.88 -22.19
C ARG A 116 3.86 0.68 -22.63
N TYR A 117 2.73 0.44 -21.98
CA TYR A 117 1.94 -0.79 -22.19
C TYR A 117 0.53 -0.54 -22.73
N GLY A 118 0.13 0.72 -22.88
CA GLY A 118 -1.25 1.12 -23.13
C GLY A 118 -2.07 1.18 -21.84
N LEU A 119 -3.13 1.98 -21.87
CA LEU A 119 -4.03 2.17 -20.73
C LEU A 119 -4.69 0.85 -20.28
N GLU A 120 -5.18 0.07 -21.25
CA GLU A 120 -5.91 -1.18 -20.97
C GLU A 120 -5.02 -2.25 -20.31
N THR A 121 -3.78 -2.41 -20.78
CA THR A 121 -2.81 -3.32 -20.18
C THR A 121 -2.41 -2.84 -18.78
N SER A 122 -2.19 -1.54 -18.62
CA SER A 122 -1.75 -0.97 -17.33
C SER A 122 -2.83 -1.10 -16.25
N ALA A 123 -4.09 -0.84 -16.60
CA ALA A 123 -5.24 -1.07 -15.72
C ALA A 123 -5.40 -2.55 -15.36
N PHE A 124 -5.25 -3.44 -16.35
CA PHE A 124 -5.33 -4.89 -16.12
C PHE A 124 -4.24 -5.39 -15.17
N VAL A 125 -2.98 -4.98 -15.37
CA VAL A 125 -1.86 -5.36 -14.48
C VAL A 125 -2.09 -4.83 -13.07
N THR A 126 -2.60 -3.61 -12.94
CA THR A 126 -2.91 -3.00 -11.64
C THR A 126 -3.98 -3.80 -10.90
N GLY A 127 -5.08 -4.17 -11.58
CA GLY A 127 -6.12 -5.03 -10.98
C GLY A 127 -5.59 -6.39 -10.56
N ALA A 128 -4.78 -7.05 -11.41
CA ALA A 128 -4.15 -8.33 -11.09
C ALA A 128 -3.19 -8.22 -9.88
N ALA A 129 -2.41 -7.14 -9.80
CA ALA A 129 -1.53 -6.87 -8.67
C ALA A 129 -2.31 -6.67 -7.37
N ILE A 130 -3.42 -5.94 -7.40
CA ILE A 130 -4.28 -5.73 -6.24
C ILE A 130 -4.85 -7.05 -5.71
N VAL A 131 -5.39 -7.88 -6.61
CA VAL A 131 -6.02 -9.13 -6.20
C VAL A 131 -4.98 -10.12 -5.66
N ALA A 132 -3.83 -10.25 -6.32
CA ALA A 132 -2.84 -11.26 -5.98
C ALA A 132 -1.80 -10.79 -4.94
N LEU A 133 -1.24 -9.60 -5.09
CA LEU A 133 -0.07 -9.14 -4.34
C LEU A 133 -0.40 -8.17 -3.19
N CYS A 134 -1.49 -7.40 -3.27
CA CYS A 134 -1.90 -6.46 -2.21
C CYS A 134 -3.38 -6.61 -1.82
N PRO A 135 -3.75 -7.70 -1.12
CA PRO A 135 -5.14 -8.02 -0.79
C PRO A 135 -5.87 -6.95 0.04
N ARG A 136 -5.13 -6.08 0.74
CA ARG A 136 -5.68 -4.94 1.50
C ARG A 136 -6.42 -3.93 0.62
N HIS A 137 -6.10 -3.88 -0.67
CA HIS A 137 -6.69 -2.95 -1.64
C HIS A 137 -7.76 -3.61 -2.52
N ARG A 138 -8.16 -4.87 -2.26
CA ARG A 138 -9.12 -5.61 -3.09
C ARG A 138 -10.46 -4.90 -3.27
N ASN A 139 -10.88 -4.10 -2.29
CA ASN A 139 -12.09 -3.28 -2.35
C ASN A 139 -12.05 -2.17 -3.41
N LEU A 140 -10.89 -1.89 -3.99
CA LEU A 140 -10.73 -0.90 -5.07
C LEU A 140 -11.05 -1.48 -6.45
N VAL A 141 -11.10 -2.80 -6.60
CA VAL A 141 -11.40 -3.47 -7.87
C VAL A 141 -12.85 -3.94 -7.86
N PRO A 142 -13.73 -3.42 -8.75
CA PRO A 142 -15.08 -3.95 -8.88
C PRO A 142 -15.03 -5.39 -9.40
N GLY A 143 -15.75 -6.28 -8.70
CA GLY A 143 -15.87 -7.71 -9.04
C GLY A 143 -16.89 -7.99 -10.13
#